data_AF-A0A327TF88-F1
#
_entry.id   AF-A0A327TF88-F1
#
_cell.length_a   1.000
_cell.length_b   1.000
_cell.length_c   1.000
_cell.angle_alpha   90.00
_cell.angle_beta   90.00
_cell.angle_gamma   90.00
#
_symmetry.space_group_name_H-M   'P 1'
#
loop_
_entity.id
_entity.type
_entity.pdbx_description
1 polymer ?
#
loop_
_entity_poly.entity_id
_entity_poly.type
_entity_poly.pdbx_seq_one_letter_code
_entity_poly.pdbx_strand_id
1 'polypeptide(L)'
;MSAARPSDPAALAAAVTSSLVLAHDPVSRAVAPDYWDWSADAHQSTAKALTALGDEQVRAETDRITAHPDDDGAAARLTARLTDLLSRPGDPDQAVEALRAAAAHTETVSRLLVRPGAPDRSAPGTPPGTAELLAALARPPHGGRHPVDAAVVIPFRAPDGATGRTRNLAAVLGALADQSHPRERYRVVVVETDRRPRWRRLFADACDSYVFAPDDGRFNKSWTVNVGVVHGARPAELVCVLDGDILVDRDFVARAVERFRQPGTQAHWPFEDMLFLDPGSSAEAVRARCLDHAPDPDQDRLRGVYLRRPPGGCVWLREDLFTRIGGMDERFCGWGGEDQDFVWRVERYGPMDRHRDPAFHLHHDRSAHRGDDGVPFYEEVERAGFCSWPCDSDFGRLDRNPAS
;
A
#
# COMPACT_ATOMS: atom_id res chain seq x y z
N MET A 1 35.61 -1.89 -0.87
CA MET A 1 34.35 -1.36 -1.45
C MET A 1 34.20 0.11 -1.07
N SER A 2 33.46 0.90 -1.85
CA SER A 2 33.12 2.28 -1.48
C SER A 2 32.33 2.30 -0.16
N ALA A 3 32.66 3.20 0.76
CA ALA A 3 31.89 3.43 1.99
C ALA A 3 30.46 3.94 1.74
N ALA A 4 30.14 4.32 0.50
CA ALA A 4 28.82 4.77 0.09
C ALA A 4 27.85 3.64 -0.33
N ARG A 5 28.30 2.38 -0.33
CA ARG A 5 27.42 1.24 -0.65
C ARG A 5 26.84 0.62 0.63
N PRO A 6 25.61 0.06 0.57
CA PRO A 6 25.09 -0.77 1.64
C PRO A 6 26.08 -1.87 2.00
N SER A 7 26.41 -1.98 3.29
CA SER A 7 27.38 -2.94 3.79
C SER A 7 26.92 -3.71 5.03
N ASP A 8 25.72 -3.39 5.55
CA ASP A 8 25.15 -4.08 6.69
C ASP A 8 24.88 -5.56 6.34
N PRO A 9 25.52 -6.54 7.01
CA PRO A 9 25.41 -7.95 6.64
C PRO A 9 23.97 -8.48 6.65
N ALA A 10 23.14 -8.01 7.60
CA ALA A 10 21.75 -8.45 7.71
C ALA A 10 20.90 -7.91 6.55
N ALA A 11 21.04 -6.63 6.20
CA ALA A 11 20.37 -6.04 5.04
C ALA A 11 20.77 -6.72 3.73
N LEU A 12 22.07 -7.00 3.55
CA LEU A 12 22.57 -7.71 2.37
C LEU A 12 22.04 -9.15 2.30
N ALA A 13 22.03 -9.87 3.42
CA ALA A 13 21.46 -11.22 3.49
C ALA A 13 19.97 -11.23 3.13
N ALA A 14 19.19 -10.28 3.67
CA ALA A 14 17.78 -10.12 3.35
C ALA A 14 17.56 -9.82 1.86
N ALA A 15 18.39 -8.95 1.25
CA ALA A 15 18.34 -8.66 -0.18
C ALA A 15 18.64 -9.90 -1.04
N VAL A 16 19.59 -10.74 -0.63
CA VAL A 16 19.91 -12.01 -1.32
C VAL A 16 18.74 -12.98 -1.26
N THR A 17 18.21 -13.25 -0.06
CA THR A 17 17.05 -14.14 0.11
C THR A 17 15.82 -13.61 -0.63
N SER A 18 15.57 -12.30 -0.56
CA SER A 18 14.50 -11.66 -1.32
C SER A 18 14.68 -11.81 -2.83
N SER A 19 15.91 -11.69 -3.33
CA SER A 19 16.18 -11.86 -4.77
C SER A 19 15.89 -13.26 -5.25
N LEU A 20 16.22 -14.27 -4.44
CA LEU A 20 15.89 -15.66 -4.74
C LEU A 20 14.37 -15.88 -4.76
N VAL A 21 13.65 -15.41 -3.74
CA VAL A 21 12.18 -15.54 -3.71
C VAL A 21 11.54 -14.83 -4.90
N LEU A 22 11.91 -13.57 -5.17
CA LEU A 22 11.35 -12.81 -6.30
C LEU A 22 11.62 -13.48 -7.66
N ALA A 23 12.79 -14.11 -7.84
CA ALA A 23 13.11 -14.82 -9.07
C ALA A 23 12.19 -16.04 -9.33
N HIS A 24 11.68 -16.67 -8.27
CA HIS A 24 10.92 -17.92 -8.34
C HIS A 24 9.42 -17.78 -7.97
N ASP A 25 9.01 -16.67 -7.37
CA ASP A 25 7.62 -16.40 -6.96
C ASP A 25 6.92 -15.41 -7.90
N PRO A 26 6.02 -15.86 -8.79
CA PRO A 26 5.22 -14.96 -9.62
C PRO A 26 4.27 -14.06 -8.81
N VAL A 27 3.80 -14.50 -7.64
CA VAL A 27 2.88 -13.71 -6.80
C VAL A 27 3.61 -12.50 -6.22
N SER A 28 4.82 -12.72 -5.68
CA SER A 28 5.65 -11.63 -5.16
C SER A 28 6.04 -10.61 -6.25
N ARG A 29 6.32 -11.05 -7.48
CA ARG A 29 6.61 -10.13 -8.60
C ARG A 29 5.38 -9.31 -9.03
N ALA A 30 4.20 -9.92 -8.98
CA ALA A 30 2.96 -9.26 -9.37
C ALA A 30 2.56 -8.11 -8.41
N VAL A 31 3.19 -7.98 -7.23
CA VAL A 31 2.98 -6.89 -6.26
C VAL A 31 3.32 -5.53 -6.85
N ALA A 32 4.37 -5.39 -7.65
CA ALA A 32 4.68 -4.11 -8.27
C ALA A 32 5.46 -4.35 -9.57
N PRO A 33 4.76 -4.72 -10.66
CA PRO A 33 5.37 -5.20 -11.90
C PRO A 33 6.42 -4.24 -12.46
N ASP A 34 6.13 -2.94 -12.51
CA ASP A 34 7.06 -1.93 -13.03
C ASP A 34 8.36 -1.87 -12.20
N TYR A 35 8.25 -1.97 -10.88
CA TYR A 35 9.41 -1.96 -9.98
C TYR A 35 10.23 -3.25 -10.08
N TRP A 36 9.58 -4.37 -10.36
CA TRP A 36 10.26 -5.61 -10.69
C TRP A 36 11.02 -5.44 -12.01
N ASP A 37 10.37 -4.96 -13.07
CA ASP A 37 10.98 -4.80 -14.39
C ASP A 37 12.23 -3.91 -14.34
N TRP A 38 12.21 -2.83 -13.53
CA TRP A 38 13.37 -1.95 -13.35
C TRP A 38 14.53 -2.57 -12.57
N SER A 39 14.29 -3.63 -11.79
CA SER A 39 15.29 -4.22 -10.88
C SER A 39 15.57 -5.71 -11.12
N ALA A 40 14.92 -6.31 -12.11
CA ALA A 40 14.96 -7.75 -12.39
C ALA A 40 16.40 -8.26 -12.63
N ASP A 41 17.19 -7.54 -13.44
CA ASP A 41 18.58 -7.91 -13.75
C ASP A 41 19.47 -7.95 -12.49
N ALA A 42 19.25 -7.01 -11.55
CA ALA A 42 19.97 -6.98 -10.29
C ALA A 42 19.58 -8.17 -9.41
N HIS A 43 18.29 -8.49 -9.30
CA HIS A 43 17.82 -9.65 -8.56
C HIS A 43 18.34 -10.98 -9.15
N GLN A 44 18.29 -11.14 -10.47
CA GLN A 44 18.80 -12.33 -11.16
C GLN A 44 20.32 -12.48 -10.99
N SER A 45 21.07 -11.38 -11.06
CA SER A 45 22.51 -11.37 -10.82
C SER A 45 22.85 -11.81 -9.40
N THR A 46 22.10 -11.33 -8.40
CA THR A 46 22.26 -11.73 -7.00
C THR A 46 21.91 -13.20 -6.78
N ALA A 47 20.81 -13.69 -7.37
CA ALA A 47 20.46 -15.11 -7.30
C ALA A 47 21.52 -16.00 -7.96
N LYS A 48 22.13 -15.56 -9.08
CA LYS A 48 23.23 -16.27 -9.72
C LYS A 48 24.52 -16.26 -8.88
N ALA A 49 24.82 -15.17 -8.19
CA ALA A 49 25.98 -15.11 -7.29
C ALA A 49 25.80 -16.04 -6.09
N LEU A 50 24.56 -16.20 -5.60
CA LEU A 50 24.23 -17.11 -4.50
C LEU A 50 24.54 -18.57 -4.85
N THR A 51 24.21 -19.02 -6.07
CA THR A 51 24.45 -20.41 -6.50
C THR A 51 25.92 -20.75 -6.70
N ALA A 52 26.80 -19.74 -6.80
CA ALA A 52 28.24 -19.92 -6.88
C ALA A 52 28.90 -20.23 -5.52
N LEU A 53 28.17 -20.10 -4.41
CA LEU A 53 28.72 -20.39 -3.08
C LEU A 53 28.97 -21.90 -2.88
N GLY A 54 30.10 -22.20 -2.25
CA GLY A 54 30.49 -23.57 -1.86
C GLY A 54 29.83 -24.10 -0.58
N ASP A 55 28.89 -23.36 0.01
CA ASP A 55 28.27 -23.69 1.29
C ASP A 55 27.08 -24.65 1.11
N GLU A 56 27.17 -25.86 1.67
CA GLU A 56 26.15 -26.91 1.53
C GLU A 56 24.80 -26.53 2.14
N GLN A 57 24.79 -25.80 3.26
CA GLN A 57 23.54 -25.37 3.90
C GLN A 57 22.86 -24.29 3.09
N VAL A 58 23.63 -23.32 2.56
CA VAL A 58 23.12 -22.31 1.64
C VAL A 58 22.51 -22.96 0.40
N ARG A 59 23.19 -23.96 -0.17
CA ARG A 59 22.69 -24.70 -1.34
C ARG A 59 21.37 -25.41 -1.04
N ALA A 60 21.30 -26.14 0.07
CA ALA A 60 20.10 -26.88 0.46
C ALA A 60 18.88 -25.97 0.65
N GLU A 61 19.02 -24.81 1.30
CA GLU A 61 17.91 -23.87 1.45
C GLU A 61 17.60 -23.12 0.13
N THR A 62 18.60 -22.89 -0.72
CA THR A 62 18.39 -22.31 -2.06
C THR A 62 17.53 -23.24 -2.93
N ASP A 63 17.82 -24.54 -2.93
CA ASP A 63 17.06 -25.54 -3.67
C ASP A 63 15.62 -25.64 -3.16
N ARG A 64 15.42 -25.58 -1.84
CA ARG A 64 14.08 -25.55 -1.23
C ARG A 64 13.27 -24.34 -1.65
N ILE A 65 13.83 -23.13 -1.54
CA ILE A 65 13.13 -21.89 -1.93
C ILE A 65 12.85 -21.87 -3.43
N THR A 66 13.73 -22.42 -4.25
CA THR A 66 13.52 -22.54 -5.69
C THR A 66 12.30 -23.42 -6.01
N ALA A 67 12.11 -24.50 -5.26
CA ALA A 67 10.96 -25.40 -5.42
C ALA A 67 9.69 -24.88 -4.74
N HIS A 68 9.84 -24.22 -3.59
CA HIS A 68 8.78 -23.76 -2.70
C HIS A 68 9.13 -22.34 -2.21
N PRO A 69 8.89 -21.31 -3.03
CA PRO A 69 9.27 -19.93 -2.69
C PRO A 69 8.46 -19.34 -1.53
N ASP A 70 7.41 -20.03 -1.10
CA ASP A 70 6.58 -19.77 0.07
C ASP A 70 7.07 -20.49 1.35
N ASP A 71 8.18 -21.25 1.30
CA ASP A 71 8.80 -21.82 2.50
C ASP A 71 9.51 -20.73 3.32
N ASP A 72 8.73 -20.06 4.17
CA ASP A 72 9.18 -19.03 5.11
C ASP A 72 10.29 -19.54 6.05
N GLY A 73 10.24 -20.82 6.42
CA GLY A 73 11.26 -21.44 7.26
C GLY A 73 12.61 -21.56 6.55
N ALA A 74 12.61 -21.99 5.29
CA ALA A 74 13.81 -22.02 4.46
C ALA A 74 14.37 -20.62 4.21
N ALA A 75 13.51 -19.64 3.93
CA ALA A 75 13.92 -18.24 3.77
C ALA A 75 14.58 -17.68 5.04
N ALA A 76 14.00 -17.95 6.22
CA ALA A 76 14.57 -17.52 7.50
C ALA A 76 15.94 -18.17 7.78
N ARG A 77 16.07 -19.48 7.56
CA ARG A 77 17.35 -20.21 7.73
C ARG A 77 18.41 -19.74 6.75
N LEU A 78 18.04 -19.50 5.49
CA LEU A 78 18.95 -18.96 4.48
C LEU A 78 19.44 -17.55 4.89
N THR A 79 18.53 -16.67 5.29
CA THR A 79 18.87 -15.30 5.71
C THR A 79 19.84 -15.30 6.89
N ALA A 80 19.58 -16.14 7.90
CA ALA A 80 20.47 -16.28 9.06
C ALA A 80 21.86 -16.77 8.65
N ARG A 81 21.94 -17.82 7.83
CA ARG A 81 23.22 -18.37 7.36
C ARG A 81 24.02 -17.36 6.54
N LEU A 82 23.35 -16.61 5.67
CA LEU A 82 23.98 -15.56 4.86
C LEU A 82 24.45 -14.39 5.72
N THR A 83 23.71 -14.03 6.77
CA THR A 83 24.12 -12.97 7.72
C THR A 83 25.42 -13.34 8.40
N ASP A 84 25.54 -14.58 8.90
CA ASP A 84 26.76 -15.10 9.52
C ASP A 84 27.95 -15.07 8.55
N LEU A 85 27.72 -15.53 7.33
CA LEU A 85 28.75 -15.60 6.29
C LEU A 85 29.21 -14.19 5.88
N LEU A 86 28.29 -13.24 5.69
CA LEU A 86 28.59 -11.86 5.31
C LEU A 86 29.16 -11.02 6.46
N SER A 87 29.02 -11.46 7.71
CA SER A 87 29.60 -10.78 8.89
C SER A 87 31.09 -11.09 9.09
N ARG A 88 31.62 -12.13 8.43
CA ARG A 88 33.03 -12.50 8.55
C ARG A 88 33.92 -11.43 7.92
N PRO A 89 34.95 -10.94 8.64
CA PRO A 89 35.88 -9.96 8.09
C PRO A 89 36.76 -10.59 7.02
N GLY A 90 36.78 -9.98 5.83
CA GLY A 90 37.79 -10.25 4.80
C GLY A 90 37.92 -11.72 4.40
N ASP A 91 36.81 -12.39 4.10
CA ASP A 91 36.85 -13.74 3.52
C ASP A 91 37.56 -13.68 2.14
N PRO A 92 38.67 -14.39 1.93
CA PRO A 92 39.34 -14.44 0.64
C PRO A 92 38.52 -15.15 -0.45
N ASP A 93 37.36 -15.73 -0.10
CA ASP A 93 36.47 -16.34 -1.07
C ASP A 93 35.88 -15.30 -2.04
N GLN A 94 36.34 -15.37 -3.28
CA GLN A 94 35.89 -14.53 -4.39
C GLN A 94 34.37 -14.63 -4.62
N ALA A 95 33.74 -15.78 -4.33
CA ALA A 95 32.31 -15.96 -4.47
C ALA A 95 31.52 -15.17 -3.41
N VAL A 96 32.01 -15.11 -2.17
CA VAL A 96 31.40 -14.33 -1.09
C VAL A 96 31.46 -12.83 -1.39
N GLU A 97 32.61 -12.34 -1.87
CA GLU A 97 32.74 -10.93 -2.25
C GLU A 97 31.91 -10.58 -3.49
N ALA A 98 31.78 -11.49 -4.45
CA ALA A 98 30.88 -11.32 -5.59
C ALA A 98 29.41 -11.23 -5.14
N LEU A 99 28.98 -12.11 -4.22
CA LEU A 99 27.64 -12.06 -3.64
C LEU A 99 27.40 -10.76 -2.90
N ARG A 100 28.35 -10.32 -2.07
CA ARG A 100 28.27 -9.06 -1.32
C ARG A 100 28.10 -7.87 -2.26
N ALA A 101 28.88 -7.82 -3.35
CA ALA A 101 28.81 -6.75 -4.34
C ALA A 101 27.47 -6.75 -5.10
N ALA A 102 26.96 -7.93 -5.47
CA ALA A 102 25.67 -8.08 -6.13
C ALA A 102 24.51 -7.67 -5.21
N ALA A 103 24.50 -8.17 -3.96
CA ALA A 103 23.50 -7.82 -2.95
C ALA A 103 23.47 -6.32 -2.67
N ALA A 104 24.64 -5.68 -2.51
CA ALA A 104 24.72 -4.23 -2.29
C ALA A 104 24.20 -3.43 -3.48
N HIS A 105 24.40 -3.93 -4.71
CA HIS A 105 23.84 -3.32 -5.90
C HIS A 105 22.30 -3.47 -5.92
N THR A 106 21.78 -4.68 -5.72
CA THR A 106 20.33 -4.93 -5.63
C THR A 106 19.68 -4.05 -4.57
N GLU A 107 20.27 -3.96 -3.38
CA GLU A 107 19.74 -3.13 -2.28
C GLU A 107 19.75 -1.64 -2.60
N THR A 108 20.59 -1.20 -3.54
CA THR A 108 20.64 0.19 -4.00
C THR A 108 19.55 0.49 -5.05
N VAL A 109 19.27 -0.46 -5.94
CA VAL A 109 18.40 -0.21 -7.12
C VAL A 109 16.97 -0.74 -6.95
N SER A 110 16.78 -1.75 -6.10
CA SER A 110 15.47 -2.36 -5.90
C SER A 110 14.65 -1.60 -4.86
N ARG A 111 13.36 -1.49 -5.13
CA ARG A 111 12.36 -1.04 -4.17
C ARG A 111 11.54 -2.19 -3.61
N LEU A 112 11.87 -3.44 -3.97
CA LEU A 112 11.19 -4.64 -3.54
C LEU A 112 12.04 -5.39 -2.52
N LEU A 113 11.42 -5.72 -1.38
CA LEU A 113 12.04 -6.58 -0.38
C LEU A 113 10.99 -7.57 0.14
N VAL A 114 11.18 -8.85 -0.15
CA VAL A 114 10.34 -9.92 0.40
C VAL A 114 10.53 -9.99 1.91
N ARG A 115 9.41 -10.07 2.62
CA ARG A 115 9.34 -10.38 4.03
C ARG A 115 8.74 -11.78 4.19
N PRO A 116 9.54 -12.79 4.53
CA PRO A 116 9.01 -14.08 4.93
C PRO A 116 8.13 -13.93 6.17
N GLY A 117 7.07 -14.74 6.26
CA GLY A 117 6.24 -14.86 7.45
C GLY A 117 6.98 -15.56 8.59
N ALA A 118 6.34 -15.62 9.77
CA ALA A 118 6.88 -16.36 10.89
C ALA A 118 7.02 -17.87 10.56
N PRO A 119 8.12 -18.55 10.91
CA PRO A 119 8.30 -19.98 10.61
C PRO A 119 7.26 -20.91 11.27
N ASP A 120 6.63 -20.45 12.35
CA ASP A 120 5.60 -21.19 13.10
C ASP A 120 4.17 -20.87 12.63
N ARG A 121 4.04 -20.07 11.57
CA ARG A 121 2.77 -19.62 11.04
C ARG A 121 1.97 -20.82 10.51
N SER A 122 0.75 -20.96 11.00
CA SER A 122 -0.17 -21.99 10.53
C SER A 122 -0.64 -21.67 9.11
N ALA A 123 -1.06 -22.71 8.37
CA ALA A 123 -1.66 -22.52 7.06
C ALA A 123 -2.85 -21.53 7.16
N PRO A 124 -3.00 -20.63 6.17
CA PRO A 124 -4.03 -19.60 6.25
C PRO A 124 -5.43 -20.22 6.30
N GLY A 125 -6.19 -19.84 7.32
CA GLY A 125 -7.60 -20.22 7.43
C GLY A 125 -8.46 -19.53 6.37
N THR A 126 -9.74 -19.90 6.30
CA THR A 126 -10.68 -19.25 5.38
C THR A 126 -10.72 -17.73 5.63
N PRO A 127 -10.53 -16.89 4.59
CA PRO A 127 -10.64 -15.45 4.72
C PRO A 127 -12.02 -15.03 5.23
N PRO A 128 -12.11 -14.08 6.18
CA PRO A 128 -13.40 -13.54 6.61
C PRO A 128 -14.22 -12.99 5.45
N GLY A 129 -15.54 -13.18 5.51
CA GLY A 129 -16.45 -12.68 4.48
C GLY A 129 -16.82 -11.21 4.68
N THR A 130 -17.23 -10.53 3.60
CA THR A 130 -17.66 -9.12 3.68
C THR A 130 -18.80 -8.90 4.69
N ALA A 131 -19.84 -9.73 4.66
CA ALA A 131 -20.98 -9.59 5.57
C ALA A 131 -20.61 -9.86 7.04
N GLU A 132 -19.70 -10.80 7.28
CA GLU A 132 -19.16 -11.11 8.60
C GLU A 132 -18.41 -9.90 9.18
N LEU A 133 -17.53 -9.29 8.39
CA LEU A 133 -16.77 -8.11 8.80
C LEU A 133 -17.67 -6.90 9.11
N LEU A 134 -18.70 -6.67 8.29
CA LEU A 134 -19.65 -5.58 8.51
C LEU A 134 -20.56 -5.81 9.71
N ALA A 135 -20.86 -7.06 10.06
CA ALA A 135 -21.59 -7.39 11.28
C ALA A 135 -20.75 -7.17 12.56
N ALA A 136 -19.42 -7.15 12.43
CA ALA A 136 -18.47 -7.04 13.54
C ALA A 136 -17.93 -5.60 13.78
N LEU A 137 -18.52 -4.58 13.15
CA LEU A 137 -18.07 -3.19 13.34
C LEU A 137 -18.10 -2.79 14.82
N ALA A 138 -16.95 -2.42 15.37
CA ALA A 138 -16.79 -2.14 16.80
C ALA A 138 -17.59 -0.91 17.27
N ARG A 139 -17.74 0.10 16.40
CA ARG A 139 -18.49 1.33 16.69
C ARG A 139 -19.30 1.75 15.46
N PRO A 140 -20.57 2.14 15.62
CA PRO A 140 -21.37 2.59 14.49
C PRO A 140 -20.87 3.92 13.93
N PRO A 141 -21.13 4.22 12.65
CA PRO A 141 -21.00 5.57 12.12
C PRO A 141 -21.88 6.58 12.86
N HIS A 142 -21.44 7.82 12.98
CA HIS A 142 -22.22 8.86 13.64
C HIS A 142 -23.12 9.64 12.66
N GLY A 143 -22.82 9.65 11.36
CA GLY A 143 -23.64 10.29 10.31
C GLY A 143 -23.80 11.83 10.39
N GLY A 144 -23.34 12.45 11.48
CA GLY A 144 -23.37 13.90 11.67
C GLY A 144 -22.52 14.69 10.66
N ARG A 145 -22.99 15.89 10.32
CA ARG A 145 -22.33 16.88 9.43
C ARG A 145 -21.63 18.02 10.20
N HIS A 146 -21.40 17.82 11.50
CA HIS A 146 -20.69 18.78 12.34
C HIS A 146 -19.18 18.84 12.01
N PRO A 147 -18.46 19.90 12.40
CA PRO A 147 -17.01 19.95 12.27
C PRO A 147 -16.32 18.80 13.02
N VAL A 148 -15.38 18.15 12.34
CA VAL A 148 -14.55 17.04 12.87
C VAL A 148 -13.06 17.38 12.75
N ASP A 149 -12.21 16.69 13.51
CA ASP A 149 -10.76 16.85 13.41
C ASP A 149 -10.24 16.32 12.07
N ALA A 150 -10.80 15.19 11.60
CA ALA A 150 -10.32 14.46 10.44
C ALA A 150 -11.45 13.86 9.62
N ALA A 151 -11.27 13.79 8.30
CA ALA A 151 -12.12 13.02 7.41
C ALA A 151 -11.27 12.07 6.54
N VAL A 152 -11.57 10.78 6.59
CA VAL A 152 -10.95 9.74 5.77
C VAL A 152 -11.82 9.49 4.55
N VAL A 153 -11.27 9.75 3.37
CA VAL A 153 -11.95 9.61 2.07
C VAL A 153 -11.41 8.39 1.36
N ILE A 154 -12.31 7.45 1.08
CA ILE A 154 -11.99 6.14 0.49
C ILE A 154 -12.64 6.07 -0.91
N PRO A 155 -11.85 6.18 -1.99
CA PRO A 155 -12.35 6.00 -3.34
C PRO A 155 -12.58 4.51 -3.61
N PHE A 156 -13.74 4.18 -4.20
CA PHE A 156 -14.14 2.79 -4.40
C PHE A 156 -14.84 2.58 -5.75
N ARG A 157 -14.45 1.49 -6.40
CA ARG A 157 -15.14 0.92 -7.58
C ARG A 157 -14.92 -0.56 -7.54
N ALA A 158 -15.90 -1.39 -7.81
CA ALA A 158 -15.70 -2.84 -7.90
C ALA A 158 -16.75 -3.45 -8.83
N PRO A 159 -16.36 -4.30 -9.81
CA PRO A 159 -17.32 -5.01 -10.63
C PRO A 159 -18.08 -6.06 -9.80
N ASP A 160 -19.21 -6.51 -10.32
CA ASP A 160 -19.94 -7.64 -9.74
C ASP A 160 -19.00 -8.86 -9.63
N GLY A 161 -19.02 -9.57 -8.50
CA GLY A 161 -18.15 -10.73 -8.25
C GLY A 161 -16.74 -10.42 -7.69
N ALA A 162 -16.35 -9.15 -7.56
CA ALA A 162 -15.06 -8.77 -6.94
C ALA A 162 -15.08 -8.91 -5.40
N THR A 163 -15.20 -10.15 -4.91
CA THR A 163 -15.30 -10.49 -3.49
C THR A 163 -14.09 -10.00 -2.69
N GLY A 164 -12.88 -10.08 -3.26
CA GLY A 164 -11.65 -9.56 -2.62
C GLY A 164 -11.71 -8.05 -2.32
N ARG A 165 -12.15 -7.23 -3.27
CA ARG A 165 -12.23 -5.76 -3.10
C ARG A 165 -13.29 -5.35 -2.09
N THR A 166 -14.46 -6.00 -2.11
CA THR A 166 -15.52 -5.71 -1.13
C THR A 166 -15.14 -6.16 0.28
N ARG A 167 -14.46 -7.31 0.42
CA ARG A 167 -13.89 -7.77 1.70
C ARG A 167 -12.86 -6.78 2.22
N ASN A 168 -11.95 -6.32 1.37
CA ASN A 168 -10.91 -5.36 1.77
C ASN A 168 -11.52 -4.05 2.25
N LEU A 169 -12.51 -3.49 1.54
CA LEU A 169 -13.20 -2.28 1.99
C LEU A 169 -13.91 -2.52 3.34
N ALA A 170 -14.60 -3.65 3.51
CA ALA A 170 -15.22 -3.99 4.79
C ALA A 170 -14.19 -4.08 5.93
N ALA A 171 -13.01 -4.63 5.68
CA ALA A 171 -11.93 -4.68 6.66
C ALA A 171 -11.38 -3.28 7.00
N VAL A 172 -11.19 -2.41 5.99
CA VAL A 172 -10.77 -1.02 6.22
C VAL A 172 -11.80 -0.26 7.06
N LEU A 173 -13.09 -0.41 6.75
CA LEU A 173 -14.17 0.18 7.54
C LEU A 173 -14.22 -0.38 8.97
N GLY A 174 -14.00 -1.70 9.14
CA GLY A 174 -13.87 -2.34 10.44
C GLY A 174 -12.72 -1.80 11.28
N ALA A 175 -11.54 -1.64 10.67
CA ALA A 175 -10.39 -1.05 11.33
C ALA A 175 -10.62 0.43 11.71
N LEU A 176 -11.29 1.20 10.84
CA LEU A 176 -11.65 2.59 11.12
C LEU A 176 -12.78 2.74 12.15
N ALA A 177 -13.59 1.71 12.37
CA ALA A 177 -14.59 1.69 13.45
C ALA A 177 -13.94 1.46 14.83
N ASP A 178 -12.79 0.77 14.88
CA ASP A 178 -11.99 0.50 16.08
C ASP A 178 -10.75 1.41 16.17
N GLN A 179 -10.96 2.73 16.29
CA GLN A 179 -9.89 3.70 16.50
C GLN A 179 -9.85 4.22 17.94
N SER A 180 -8.67 4.60 18.41
CA SER A 180 -8.48 5.25 19.72
C SER A 180 -8.89 6.72 19.72
N HIS A 181 -8.88 7.39 18.57
CA HIS A 181 -9.47 8.72 18.43
C HIS A 181 -10.98 8.66 18.65
N PRO A 182 -11.62 9.64 19.33
CA PRO A 182 -13.06 9.59 19.60
C PRO A 182 -13.87 9.52 18.31
N ARG A 183 -14.84 8.60 18.24
CA ARG A 183 -15.54 8.25 16.98
C ARG A 183 -16.24 9.44 16.35
N GLU A 184 -16.80 10.32 17.17
CA GLU A 184 -17.50 11.55 16.78
C GLU A 184 -16.58 12.69 16.29
N ARG A 185 -15.27 12.51 16.43
CA ARG A 185 -14.24 13.48 16.06
C ARG A 185 -13.57 13.19 14.71
N TYR A 186 -13.94 12.11 14.03
CA TYR A 186 -13.51 11.86 12.65
C TYR A 186 -14.62 11.25 11.80
N ARG A 187 -14.58 11.54 10.50
CA ARG A 187 -15.56 11.10 9.52
C ARG A 187 -14.95 10.08 8.56
N VAL A 188 -15.69 9.02 8.21
CA VAL A 188 -15.31 8.06 7.17
C VAL A 188 -16.25 8.21 5.99
N VAL A 189 -15.69 8.51 4.81
CA VAL A 189 -16.41 8.80 3.58
C VAL A 189 -16.06 7.72 2.56
N VAL A 190 -17.06 7.00 2.07
CA VAL A 190 -16.90 6.07 0.95
C VAL A 190 -17.50 6.71 -0.29
N VAL A 191 -16.70 6.76 -1.37
CA VAL A 191 -17.15 7.28 -2.66
C VAL A 191 -17.16 6.14 -3.67
N GLU A 192 -18.36 5.71 -4.07
CA GLU A 192 -18.51 4.75 -5.16
C GLU A 192 -18.61 5.49 -6.49
N THR A 193 -17.73 5.17 -7.44
CA THR A 193 -17.90 5.57 -8.84
C THR A 193 -18.23 4.38 -9.71
N ASP A 194 -19.39 4.41 -10.35
CA ASP A 194 -19.76 3.41 -11.34
C ASP A 194 -21.01 3.84 -12.13
N ARG A 195 -21.47 3.03 -13.09
CA ARG A 195 -22.72 3.24 -13.86
C ARG A 195 -23.99 3.20 -13.00
N ARG A 196 -23.95 2.47 -11.90
CA ARG A 196 -25.05 2.30 -10.94
C ARG A 196 -24.46 2.10 -9.54
N PRO A 197 -25.17 2.49 -8.47
CA PRO A 197 -24.69 2.32 -7.10
C PRO A 197 -24.80 0.85 -6.67
N ARG A 198 -23.83 0.02 -7.04
CA ARG A 198 -23.86 -1.44 -6.81
C ARG A 198 -23.76 -1.75 -5.33
N TRP A 199 -22.93 -1.00 -4.62
CA TRP A 199 -22.49 -1.35 -3.27
C TRP A 199 -23.11 -0.50 -2.17
N ARG A 200 -23.99 0.44 -2.53
CA ARG A 200 -24.69 1.30 -1.57
C ARG A 200 -25.38 0.51 -0.45
N ARG A 201 -26.11 -0.55 -0.79
CA ARG A 201 -26.82 -1.38 0.21
C ARG A 201 -25.87 -2.03 1.23
N LEU A 202 -24.63 -2.29 0.83
CA LEU A 202 -23.65 -2.98 1.65
C LEU A 202 -22.88 -2.02 2.57
N PHE A 203 -22.52 -0.83 2.07
CA PHE A 203 -21.58 0.05 2.77
C PHE A 203 -22.18 1.37 3.28
N ALA A 204 -23.41 1.75 2.88
CA ALA A 204 -23.98 3.02 3.32
C ALA A 204 -24.13 3.13 4.84
N ASP A 205 -24.44 2.02 5.52
CA ASP A 205 -24.59 1.97 6.98
C ASP A 205 -23.27 1.66 7.71
N ALA A 206 -22.17 1.50 6.96
CA ALA A 206 -20.84 1.18 7.48
C ALA A 206 -19.86 2.37 7.42
N CYS A 207 -20.32 3.53 6.94
CA CYS A 207 -19.54 4.77 6.86
C CYS A 207 -20.39 5.98 7.26
N ASP A 208 -19.76 7.12 7.55
CA ASP A 208 -20.50 8.34 7.93
C ASP A 208 -21.14 9.03 6.73
N SER A 209 -20.54 8.89 5.55
CA SER A 209 -21.06 9.43 4.30
C SER A 209 -20.78 8.48 3.15
N TYR A 210 -21.84 8.11 2.43
CA TYR A 210 -21.76 7.32 1.22
C TYR A 210 -22.15 8.18 0.01
N VAL A 211 -21.16 8.52 -0.80
CA VAL A 211 -21.35 9.33 -2.01
C VAL A 211 -21.30 8.41 -3.22
N PHE A 212 -22.30 8.52 -4.10
CA PHE A 212 -22.27 7.85 -5.40
C PHE A 212 -22.03 8.89 -6.48
N ALA A 213 -20.96 8.72 -7.25
CA ALA A 213 -20.60 9.57 -8.37
C ALA A 213 -20.76 8.76 -9.67
N PRO A 214 -21.81 9.01 -10.48
CA PRO A 214 -22.06 8.22 -11.68
C PRO A 214 -20.96 8.43 -12.72
N ASP A 215 -20.36 7.34 -13.18
CA ASP A 215 -19.34 7.34 -14.22
C ASP A 215 -19.36 6.02 -14.98
N ASP A 216 -19.46 6.07 -16.30
CA ASP A 216 -19.48 4.92 -17.19
C ASP A 216 -18.13 4.62 -17.86
N GLY A 217 -17.14 5.50 -17.65
CA GLY A 217 -15.78 5.42 -18.15
C GLY A 217 -14.82 4.61 -17.29
N ARG A 218 -13.51 4.82 -17.52
CA ARG A 218 -12.44 4.22 -16.71
C ARG A 218 -12.44 4.84 -15.31
N PHE A 219 -11.99 4.08 -14.32
CA PHE A 219 -11.91 4.58 -12.95
C PHE A 219 -10.97 5.78 -12.85
N ASN A 220 -11.47 6.87 -12.27
CA ASN A 220 -10.72 8.09 -12.04
C ASN A 220 -10.60 8.33 -10.54
N LYS A 221 -9.49 7.85 -9.94
CA LYS A 221 -9.25 7.97 -8.50
C LYS A 221 -9.23 9.43 -8.04
N SER A 222 -8.52 10.30 -8.76
CA SER A 222 -8.42 11.73 -8.45
C SER A 222 -9.79 12.41 -8.29
N TRP A 223 -10.65 12.24 -9.28
CA TRP A 223 -12.00 12.79 -9.26
C TRP A 223 -12.85 12.16 -8.15
N THR A 224 -12.73 10.84 -7.96
CA THR A 224 -13.44 10.13 -6.88
C THR A 224 -13.09 10.70 -5.51
N VAL A 225 -11.80 10.95 -5.25
CA VAL A 225 -11.32 11.57 -4.01
C VAL A 225 -11.83 13.00 -3.87
N ASN A 226 -11.71 13.81 -4.93
CA ASN A 226 -12.20 15.19 -4.95
C ASN A 226 -13.71 15.26 -4.63
N VAL A 227 -14.52 14.38 -5.23
CA VAL A 227 -15.95 14.25 -4.93
C VAL A 227 -16.16 13.93 -3.45
N GLY A 228 -15.40 13.00 -2.88
CA GLY A 228 -15.48 12.65 -1.47
C GLY A 228 -15.17 13.82 -0.54
N VAL A 229 -14.14 14.59 -0.87
CA VAL A 229 -13.76 15.78 -0.09
C VAL A 229 -14.88 16.83 -0.14
N VAL A 230 -15.36 17.16 -1.34
CA VAL A 230 -16.36 18.22 -1.54
C VAL A 230 -17.72 17.86 -0.95
N HIS A 231 -18.19 16.63 -1.19
CA HIS A 231 -19.58 16.23 -0.90
C HIS A 231 -19.76 15.37 0.35
N GLY A 232 -18.66 14.86 0.93
CA GLY A 232 -18.72 13.95 2.07
C GLY A 232 -17.85 14.36 3.26
N ALA A 233 -16.65 14.88 3.05
CA ALA A 233 -15.67 15.10 4.11
C ALA A 233 -15.95 16.36 4.93
N ARG A 234 -16.39 17.45 4.28
CA ARG A 234 -16.52 18.78 4.89
C ARG A 234 -17.75 18.91 5.81
N PRO A 235 -17.66 19.73 6.89
CA PRO A 235 -16.46 20.42 7.38
C PRO A 235 -15.52 19.48 8.16
N ALA A 236 -14.23 19.55 7.87
CA ALA A 236 -13.14 18.84 8.54
C ALA A 236 -11.85 19.66 8.48
N GLU A 237 -11.02 19.61 9.52
CA GLU A 237 -9.70 20.27 9.52
C GLU A 237 -8.68 19.50 8.67
N LEU A 238 -8.68 18.18 8.81
CA LEU A 238 -7.77 17.28 8.10
C LEU A 238 -8.53 16.38 7.13
N VAL A 239 -7.90 16.11 5.99
CA VAL A 239 -8.33 15.11 5.02
C VAL A 239 -7.29 14.00 4.98
N CYS A 240 -7.75 12.76 4.92
CA CYS A 240 -6.94 11.60 4.57
C CYS A 240 -7.48 11.02 3.27
N VAL A 241 -6.63 10.90 2.26
CA VAL A 241 -6.88 9.99 1.14
C VAL A 241 -6.43 8.61 1.59
N LEU A 242 -7.31 7.60 1.52
CA LEU A 242 -6.99 6.24 1.94
C LEU A 242 -7.58 5.24 0.94
N ASP A 243 -6.74 4.39 0.35
CA ASP A 243 -7.23 3.35 -0.55
C ASP A 243 -8.00 2.26 0.22
N GLY A 244 -9.03 1.70 -0.42
CA GLY A 244 -9.98 0.75 0.18
C GLY A 244 -9.42 -0.63 0.51
N ASP A 245 -8.11 -0.82 0.43
CA ASP A 245 -7.36 -2.03 0.71
C ASP A 245 -6.13 -1.79 1.59
N ILE A 246 -6.00 -0.59 2.17
CA ILE A 246 -4.96 -0.30 3.16
C ILE A 246 -5.50 -0.53 4.57
N LEU A 247 -5.08 -1.62 5.20
CA LEU A 247 -5.47 -1.95 6.57
C LEU A 247 -4.67 -1.11 7.57
N VAL A 248 -5.37 -0.48 8.52
CA VAL A 248 -4.78 0.44 9.50
C VAL A 248 -4.87 -0.09 10.94
N ASP A 249 -3.93 0.29 11.79
CA ASP A 249 -3.96 -0.02 13.23
C ASP A 249 -4.93 0.91 14.00
N ARG A 250 -5.15 0.61 15.28
CA ARG A 250 -6.09 1.30 16.17
C ARG A 250 -5.76 2.78 16.41
N ASP A 251 -4.50 3.15 16.31
CA ASP A 251 -4.03 4.50 16.64
C ASP A 251 -3.79 5.37 15.40
N PHE A 252 -4.13 4.87 14.21
CA PHE A 252 -3.93 5.54 12.92
C PHE A 252 -4.47 6.98 12.89
N VAL A 253 -5.74 7.19 13.26
CA VAL A 253 -6.34 8.54 13.25
C VAL A 253 -5.75 9.42 14.36
N ALA A 254 -5.56 8.86 15.56
CA ALA A 254 -5.04 9.62 16.70
C ALA A 254 -3.61 10.12 16.45
N ARG A 255 -2.73 9.25 15.91
CA ARG A 255 -1.37 9.63 15.52
C ARG A 255 -1.36 10.70 14.45
N ALA A 256 -2.23 10.60 13.44
CA ALA A 256 -2.31 11.60 12.38
C ALA A 256 -2.70 12.97 12.94
N VAL A 257 -3.80 13.06 13.71
CA VAL A 257 -4.27 14.32 14.31
C VAL A 257 -3.20 14.97 15.19
N GLU A 258 -2.48 14.18 16.00
CA GLU A 258 -1.40 14.70 16.84
C GLU A 258 -0.25 15.32 16.03
N ARG A 259 0.13 14.72 14.91
CA ARG A 259 1.24 15.22 14.06
C ARG A 259 0.96 16.60 13.49
N PHE A 260 -0.30 16.92 13.15
CA PHE A 260 -0.67 18.26 12.68
C PHE A 260 -0.64 19.36 13.75
N ARG A 261 -0.42 19.01 15.03
CA ARG A 261 -0.19 20.00 16.08
C ARG A 261 1.22 20.58 16.04
N GLN A 262 2.15 19.92 15.32
CA GLN A 262 3.51 20.40 15.17
C GLN A 262 3.56 21.66 14.27
N PRO A 263 4.35 22.68 14.64
CA PRO A 263 4.54 23.85 13.79
C PRO A 263 5.08 23.46 12.41
N GLY A 264 4.44 23.97 11.35
CA GLY A 264 4.91 23.77 9.99
C GLY A 264 4.34 22.55 9.26
N THR A 265 3.58 21.66 9.91
CA THR A 265 3.01 20.48 9.22
C THR A 265 1.73 20.85 8.45
N GLN A 266 1.75 20.65 7.12
CA GLN A 266 0.60 20.83 6.22
C GLN A 266 0.16 19.54 5.54
N ALA A 267 1.06 18.56 5.44
CA ALA A 267 0.76 17.19 5.02
C ALA A 267 1.73 16.20 5.65
N HIS A 268 1.36 14.93 5.68
CA HIS A 268 2.30 13.87 5.99
C HIS A 268 1.92 12.53 5.35
N TRP A 269 2.95 11.72 5.10
CA TRP A 269 2.83 10.29 4.88
C TRP A 269 2.90 9.55 6.21
N PRO A 270 1.95 8.65 6.52
CA PRO A 270 2.06 7.85 7.73
C PRO A 270 3.21 6.83 7.64
N PHE A 271 3.61 6.43 6.44
CA PHE A 271 4.61 5.39 6.20
C PHE A 271 5.75 5.81 5.25
N GLU A 272 6.88 5.13 5.40
CA GLU A 272 7.99 5.18 4.47
C GLU A 272 7.86 4.02 3.48
N ASP A 273 7.60 2.81 4.00
CA ASP A 273 7.44 1.59 3.21
C ASP A 273 6.08 0.96 3.49
N MET A 274 5.58 0.16 2.55
CA MET A 274 4.30 -0.54 2.69
C MET A 274 4.48 -2.03 2.42
N LEU A 275 3.94 -2.87 3.30
CA LEU A 275 3.96 -4.31 3.16
C LEU A 275 2.74 -4.77 2.36
N PHE A 276 2.96 -5.24 1.15
CA PHE A 276 1.93 -5.85 0.32
C PHE A 276 1.79 -7.32 0.72
N LEU A 277 0.70 -7.61 1.41
CA LEU A 277 0.44 -8.91 2.00
C LEU A 277 0.07 -9.92 0.92
N ASP A 278 0.50 -11.16 1.12
CA ASP A 278 0.01 -12.30 0.35
C ASP A 278 -1.46 -12.62 0.75
N PRO A 279 -2.16 -13.53 0.05
CA PRO A 279 -3.55 -13.87 0.35
C PRO A 279 -3.76 -14.35 1.80
N GLY A 280 -2.84 -15.19 2.30
CA GLY A 280 -2.94 -15.76 3.64
C GLY A 280 -2.76 -14.70 4.73
N SER A 281 -1.76 -13.85 4.59
CA SER A 281 -1.43 -12.80 5.57
C SER A 281 -2.49 -11.72 5.55
N SER A 282 -3.09 -11.47 4.38
CA SER A 282 -4.27 -10.62 4.27
C SER A 282 -5.49 -11.19 4.97
N ALA A 283 -5.65 -12.51 5.06
CA ALA A 283 -6.74 -13.12 5.83
C ALA A 283 -6.48 -13.04 7.34
N GLU A 284 -5.24 -13.31 7.76
CA GLU A 284 -4.80 -13.23 9.15
C GLU A 284 -4.87 -11.80 9.70
N ALA A 285 -4.29 -10.83 8.99
CA ALA A 285 -4.30 -9.42 9.39
C ALA A 285 -5.73 -8.88 9.54
N VAL A 286 -6.62 -9.23 8.59
CA VAL A 286 -8.03 -8.84 8.65
C VAL A 286 -8.74 -9.45 9.84
N ARG A 287 -8.54 -10.76 10.11
CA ARG A 287 -9.12 -11.42 11.28
C ARG A 287 -8.63 -10.78 12.58
N ALA A 288 -7.31 -10.63 12.73
CA ALA A 288 -6.70 -10.03 13.91
C ALA A 288 -7.27 -8.63 14.20
N ARG A 289 -7.35 -7.77 13.18
CA ARG A 289 -7.85 -6.39 13.35
C ARG A 289 -9.36 -6.31 13.53
N CYS A 290 -10.13 -7.03 12.73
CA CYS A 290 -11.58 -6.79 12.62
C CYS A 290 -12.43 -7.75 13.45
N LEU A 291 -11.94 -8.95 13.75
CA LEU A 291 -12.70 -9.97 14.48
C LEU A 291 -12.14 -10.22 15.88
N ASP A 292 -10.81 -10.21 16.02
CA ASP A 292 -10.14 -10.42 17.32
C ASP A 292 -9.88 -9.09 18.05
N HIS A 293 -10.12 -7.95 17.39
CA HIS A 293 -9.89 -6.59 17.91
C HIS A 293 -8.47 -6.38 18.45
N ALA A 294 -7.46 -6.99 17.81
CA ALA A 294 -6.06 -6.68 18.08
C ALA A 294 -5.76 -5.22 17.70
N PRO A 295 -4.91 -4.49 18.43
CA PRO A 295 -4.61 -3.08 18.11
C PRO A 295 -3.91 -2.92 16.75
N ASP A 296 -3.10 -3.90 16.35
CA ASP A 296 -2.37 -3.97 15.08
C ASP A 296 -2.33 -5.44 14.60
N PRO A 297 -2.01 -5.72 13.32
CA PRO A 297 -2.04 -7.08 12.77
C PRO A 297 -0.73 -7.89 12.98
N ASP A 298 0.19 -7.44 13.85
CA ASP A 298 1.49 -8.06 14.11
C ASP A 298 2.35 -8.22 12.84
N GLN A 299 2.91 -7.09 12.37
CA GLN A 299 3.70 -7.00 11.15
C GLN A 299 4.81 -8.06 11.06
N ASP A 300 5.42 -8.42 12.18
CA ASP A 300 6.59 -9.29 12.19
C ASP A 300 6.26 -10.73 11.79
N ARG A 301 4.99 -11.13 11.94
CA ARG A 301 4.51 -12.48 11.60
C ARG A 301 4.03 -12.62 10.16
N LEU A 302 3.69 -11.52 9.52
CA LEU A 302 3.02 -11.50 8.22
C LEU A 302 4.02 -11.68 7.07
N ARG A 303 3.60 -12.42 6.04
CA ARG A 303 4.33 -12.57 4.78
C ARG A 303 3.87 -11.53 3.77
N GLY A 304 4.83 -10.98 3.03
CA GLY A 304 4.53 -10.09 1.92
C GLY A 304 5.77 -9.57 1.22
N VAL A 305 5.57 -8.52 0.43
CA VAL A 305 6.65 -7.78 -0.23
C VAL A 305 6.56 -6.34 0.20
N TYR A 306 7.62 -5.81 0.80
CA TYR A 306 7.75 -4.38 0.98
C TYR A 306 7.94 -3.72 -0.38
N LEU A 307 7.05 -2.79 -0.71
CA LEU A 307 7.35 -1.75 -1.68
C LEU A 307 7.89 -0.56 -0.90
N ARG A 308 9.17 -0.26 -1.11
CA ARG A 308 9.82 0.85 -0.42
C ARG A 308 9.41 2.19 -1.01
N ARG A 309 9.09 3.18 -0.18
CA ARG A 309 8.74 4.55 -0.61
C ARG A 309 7.58 4.64 -1.63
N PRO A 310 6.49 3.85 -1.49
CA PRO A 310 5.46 3.76 -2.52
C PRO A 310 4.84 5.14 -2.78
N PRO A 311 4.36 5.38 -4.01
CA PRO A 311 3.89 6.70 -4.41
C PRO A 311 2.50 7.06 -3.88
N GLY A 312 1.72 6.07 -3.42
CA GLY A 312 0.28 6.15 -3.17
C GLY A 312 -0.20 5.32 -1.98
N GLY A 313 -1.51 5.20 -1.83
CA GLY A 313 -2.18 4.37 -0.82
C GLY A 313 -2.77 5.14 0.35
N CYS A 314 -2.01 6.07 0.94
CA CYS A 314 -2.53 6.92 2.02
C CYS A 314 -1.74 8.22 2.18
N VAL A 315 -2.41 9.37 2.19
CA VAL A 315 -1.78 10.65 2.53
C VAL A 315 -2.73 11.50 3.37
N TRP A 316 -2.15 12.13 4.39
CA TRP A 316 -2.85 13.09 5.25
C TRP A 316 -2.45 14.51 4.88
N LEU A 317 -3.40 15.43 4.87
CA LEU A 317 -3.15 16.85 4.67
C LEU A 317 -4.22 17.71 5.32
N ARG A 318 -3.89 18.98 5.54
CA ARG A 318 -4.93 19.96 5.87
C ARG A 318 -5.89 20.14 4.71
N GLU A 319 -7.15 20.32 5.06
CA GLU A 319 -8.21 20.56 4.08
C GLU A 319 -7.95 21.84 3.26
N ASP A 320 -7.38 22.88 3.90
CA ASP A 320 -7.04 24.14 3.24
C ASP A 320 -5.94 23.96 2.18
N LEU A 321 -4.92 23.14 2.43
CA LEU A 321 -3.91 22.77 1.45
C LEU A 321 -4.54 22.01 0.29
N PHE A 322 -5.39 21.00 0.56
CA PHE A 322 -6.11 20.25 -0.48
C PHE A 322 -6.86 21.21 -1.42
N THR A 323 -7.61 22.14 -0.84
CA THR A 323 -8.37 23.15 -1.60
C THR A 323 -7.47 24.11 -2.35
N ARG A 324 -6.40 24.61 -1.71
CA ARG A 324 -5.46 25.57 -2.29
C ARG A 324 -4.74 25.03 -3.52
N ILE A 325 -4.51 23.72 -3.61
CA ILE A 325 -3.85 23.10 -4.78
C ILE A 325 -4.83 22.60 -5.84
N GLY A 326 -6.13 22.90 -5.70
CA GLY A 326 -7.17 22.45 -6.63
C GLY A 326 -7.51 20.96 -6.50
N GLY A 327 -7.23 20.32 -5.37
CA GLY A 327 -7.45 18.88 -5.18
C GLY A 327 -6.51 17.99 -5.99
N MET A 328 -6.92 16.75 -6.24
CA MET A 328 -6.21 15.82 -7.13
C MET A 328 -6.49 16.16 -8.60
N ASP A 329 -5.52 15.90 -9.48
CA ASP A 329 -5.67 16.20 -10.91
C ASP A 329 -6.63 15.20 -11.57
N GLU A 330 -7.80 15.72 -11.94
CA GLU A 330 -8.89 14.92 -12.47
C GLU A 330 -8.63 14.42 -13.89
N ARG A 331 -7.60 14.90 -14.59
CA ARG A 331 -7.24 14.41 -15.94
C ARG A 331 -6.67 13.00 -15.91
N PHE A 332 -6.16 12.54 -14.77
CA PHE A 332 -5.67 11.18 -14.58
C PHE A 332 -6.87 10.21 -14.55
N CYS A 333 -6.93 9.30 -15.52
CA CYS A 333 -8.01 8.33 -15.67
C CYS A 333 -7.42 6.96 -16.00
N GLY A 334 -7.92 5.90 -15.38
CA GLY A 334 -7.32 4.57 -15.46
C GLY A 334 -6.36 4.30 -14.32
N TRP A 335 -5.12 3.92 -14.64
CA TRP A 335 -4.15 3.45 -13.65
C TRP A 335 -2.81 4.19 -13.76
N GLY A 336 -2.36 4.77 -12.65
CA GLY A 336 -0.98 5.20 -12.44
C GLY A 336 -0.75 6.72 -12.55
N GLY A 337 0.24 7.19 -11.79
CA GLY A 337 0.76 8.57 -11.82
C GLY A 337 0.00 9.59 -10.98
N GLU A 338 -1.27 9.35 -10.65
CA GLU A 338 -2.13 10.32 -9.97
C GLU A 338 -1.68 10.61 -8.54
N ASP A 339 -1.25 9.58 -7.80
CA ASP A 339 -0.73 9.78 -6.43
C ASP A 339 0.61 10.54 -6.46
N GLN A 340 1.46 10.28 -7.46
CA GLN A 340 2.74 10.98 -7.61
C GLN A 340 2.53 12.46 -7.94
N ASP A 341 1.65 12.76 -8.90
CA ASP A 341 1.26 14.13 -9.23
C ASP A 341 0.75 14.88 -8.00
N PHE A 342 -0.20 14.27 -7.30
CA PHE A 342 -0.84 14.90 -6.16
C PHE A 342 0.16 15.22 -5.06
N VAL A 343 1.01 14.25 -4.72
CA VAL A 343 1.96 14.37 -3.60
C VAL A 343 3.08 15.34 -3.92
N TRP A 344 3.57 15.39 -5.17
CA TRP A 344 4.53 16.42 -5.57
C TRP A 344 3.94 17.82 -5.54
N ARG A 345 2.66 17.99 -5.90
CA ARG A 345 1.98 19.28 -5.72
C ARG A 345 1.79 19.62 -4.24
N VAL A 346 1.40 18.65 -3.41
CA VAL A 346 1.31 18.82 -1.95
C VAL A 346 2.65 19.31 -1.38
N GLU A 347 3.76 18.64 -1.69
CA GLU A 347 5.10 19.01 -1.22
C GLU A 347 5.56 20.38 -1.74
N ARG A 348 5.19 20.72 -2.98
CA ARG A 348 5.51 22.02 -3.57
C ARG A 348 4.81 23.19 -2.87
N TYR A 349 3.58 22.98 -2.38
CA TYR A 349 2.72 24.04 -1.82
C TYR A 349 2.51 23.94 -0.30
N GLY A 350 3.09 22.95 0.37
CA GLY A 350 3.02 22.79 1.82
C GLY A 350 4.15 21.89 2.35
N PRO A 351 4.68 22.13 3.55
CA PRO A 351 5.66 21.23 4.14
C PRO A 351 5.02 19.86 4.40
N MET A 352 5.72 18.82 3.94
CA MET A 352 5.27 17.44 3.99
C MET A 352 6.26 16.58 4.78
N ASP A 353 5.76 15.95 5.84
CA ASP A 353 6.56 15.01 6.64
C ASP A 353 6.38 13.57 6.16
N ARG A 354 7.33 12.70 6.49
CA ARG A 354 7.22 11.25 6.27
C ARG A 354 7.55 10.48 7.53
N HIS A 355 6.63 9.61 7.92
CA HIS A 355 6.77 8.75 9.10
C HIS A 355 7.01 7.30 8.70
N ARG A 356 7.17 6.42 9.68
CA ARG A 356 7.51 4.99 9.49
C ARG A 356 6.49 4.08 10.17
N ASP A 357 5.22 4.48 10.15
CA ASP A 357 4.15 3.65 10.70
C ASP A 357 4.00 2.38 9.84
N PRO A 358 3.62 1.25 10.45
CA PRO A 358 3.20 0.06 9.71
C PRO A 358 2.09 0.37 8.72
N ALA A 359 2.20 -0.14 7.49
CA ALA A 359 1.20 0.02 6.45
C ALA A 359 1.05 -1.28 5.67
N PHE A 360 -0.19 -1.74 5.54
CA PHE A 360 -0.49 -3.05 4.97
C PHE A 360 -1.42 -2.90 3.79
N HIS A 361 -0.95 -3.29 2.60
CA HIS A 361 -1.81 -3.41 1.44
C HIS A 361 -2.36 -4.83 1.39
N LEU A 362 -3.68 -4.96 1.49
CA LEU A 362 -4.37 -6.23 1.45
C LEU A 362 -4.35 -6.80 0.03
N HIS A 363 -4.16 -8.11 -0.07
CA HIS A 363 -4.22 -8.82 -1.33
C HIS A 363 -5.59 -8.68 -1.98
N HIS A 364 -5.60 -8.45 -3.29
CA HIS A 364 -6.76 -8.57 -4.16
C HIS A 364 -6.31 -8.82 -5.60
N ASP A 365 -7.21 -9.36 -6.42
CA ASP A 365 -6.98 -9.50 -7.85
C ASP A 365 -6.85 -8.12 -8.50
N ARG A 366 -5.81 -7.94 -9.31
CA ARG A 366 -5.53 -6.68 -9.97
C ARG A 366 -6.39 -6.52 -11.21
N SER A 367 -6.85 -5.30 -11.44
CA SER A 367 -7.39 -4.92 -12.74
C SER A 367 -6.25 -4.82 -13.77
N ALA A 368 -6.60 -4.88 -15.06
CA ALA A 368 -5.65 -4.62 -16.12
C ALA A 368 -5.04 -3.21 -15.94
N HIS A 369 -3.73 -3.09 -16.14
CA HIS A 369 -2.95 -1.83 -16.08
C HIS A 369 -2.54 -1.34 -17.48
N ARG A 370 -3.04 -2.02 -18.51
CA ARG A 370 -2.83 -1.72 -19.94
C ARG A 370 -4.18 -1.69 -20.65
N GLY A 371 -4.29 -0.85 -21.67
CA GLY A 371 -5.41 -0.85 -22.59
C GLY A 371 -5.42 -2.09 -23.48
N ASP A 372 -6.50 -2.27 -24.24
CA ASP A 372 -6.64 -3.36 -25.22
C ASP A 372 -5.58 -3.27 -26.35
N ASP A 373 -5.00 -2.10 -26.54
CA ASP A 373 -3.88 -1.81 -27.45
C ASP A 373 -2.49 -2.13 -26.86
N GLY A 374 -2.44 -2.62 -25.61
CA GLY A 374 -1.21 -2.94 -24.88
C GLY A 374 -0.48 -1.72 -24.29
N VAL A 375 -0.98 -0.51 -24.55
CA VAL A 375 -0.41 0.73 -24.04
C VAL A 375 -0.70 0.82 -22.54
N PRO A 376 0.33 1.06 -21.70
CA PRO A 376 0.09 1.30 -20.28
C PRO A 376 -0.76 2.55 -20.07
N PHE A 377 -1.70 2.49 -19.13
CA PHE A 377 -2.55 3.65 -18.84
C PHE A 377 -1.76 4.89 -18.38
N TYR A 378 -0.53 4.74 -17.88
CA TYR A 378 0.34 5.85 -17.51
C TYR A 378 0.93 6.64 -18.69
N GLU A 379 0.94 6.12 -19.92
CA GLU A 379 1.39 6.91 -21.09
C GLU A 379 0.37 8.00 -21.47
N GLU A 380 -0.92 7.73 -21.23
CA GLU A 380 -1.99 8.74 -21.38
C GLU A 380 -1.84 9.86 -20.33
N VAL A 381 -1.26 9.52 -19.17
CA VAL A 381 -0.98 10.41 -18.05
C VAL A 381 0.20 11.36 -18.34
N GLU A 382 1.26 10.90 -18.99
CA GLU A 382 2.37 11.78 -19.41
C GLU A 382 1.90 12.93 -20.31
N ARG A 383 0.88 12.67 -21.15
CA ARG A 383 0.26 13.69 -22.01
C ARG A 383 -0.53 14.74 -21.23
N ALA A 384 -1.02 14.42 -20.04
CA ALA A 384 -1.68 15.40 -19.17
C ALA A 384 -0.70 16.41 -18.57
N GLY A 385 0.61 16.10 -18.56
CA GLY A 385 1.67 16.91 -17.99
C GLY A 385 1.64 16.86 -16.46
N PHE A 386 2.58 16.12 -15.86
CA PHE A 386 2.72 16.03 -14.41
C PHE A 386 2.85 17.41 -13.76
N CYS A 387 2.20 17.57 -12.61
CA CYS A 387 2.19 18.78 -11.78
C CYS A 387 1.69 20.04 -12.50
N SER A 388 0.89 19.89 -13.56
CA SER A 388 0.34 21.01 -14.34
C SER A 388 -1.11 21.35 -14.01
N TRP A 389 -1.75 20.64 -13.08
CA TRP A 389 -3.12 20.94 -12.65
C TRP A 389 -3.21 22.34 -12.03
N PRO A 390 -4.09 23.23 -12.53
CA PRO A 390 -4.24 24.57 -11.99
C PRO A 390 -4.73 24.56 -10.53
N CYS A 391 -4.18 25.45 -9.70
CA CYS A 391 -4.61 25.60 -8.30
C CYS A 391 -6.01 26.21 -8.17
N ASP A 392 -6.49 26.92 -9.21
CA ASP A 392 -7.82 27.52 -9.31
C ASP A 392 -8.82 26.62 -10.07
N SER A 393 -8.44 25.38 -10.36
CA SER A 393 -9.35 24.39 -10.95
C SER A 393 -10.59 24.19 -10.08
N ASP A 394 -11.74 24.15 -10.73
CA ASP A 394 -12.96 23.61 -10.14
C ASP A 394 -12.84 22.08 -10.09
N PHE A 395 -13.02 21.49 -8.90
CA PHE A 395 -12.78 20.07 -8.66
C PHE A 395 -13.93 19.43 -7.88
N GLY A 396 -14.10 18.11 -8.03
CA GLY A 396 -15.07 17.31 -7.29
C GLY A 396 -16.51 17.53 -7.74
N ARG A 397 -16.74 17.95 -8.99
CA ARG A 397 -18.09 18.07 -9.55
C ARG A 397 -18.73 16.70 -9.76
N LEU A 398 -19.91 16.48 -9.16
CA LEU A 398 -20.67 15.24 -9.33
C LEU A 398 -21.19 15.05 -10.76
N ASP A 399 -21.41 16.16 -11.48
CA ASP A 399 -21.96 16.19 -12.85
C ASP A 399 -20.87 16.28 -13.93
N ARG A 400 -19.61 16.04 -13.58
CA ARG A 400 -18.47 16.09 -14.50
C ARG A 400 -18.66 15.22 -15.74
N ASN A 401 -19.18 14.01 -15.53
CA ASN A 401 -19.53 13.07 -16.59
C ASN A 401 -21.06 13.00 -16.67
N PRO A 402 -21.73 13.83 -17.50
CA PRO A 402 -23.18 13.75 -17.62
C PRO A 402 -23.55 12.32 -18.06
N ALA A 403 -24.48 11.71 -17.34
CA ALA A 403 -25.01 10.39 -17.73
C ALA A 403 -25.55 10.49 -19.16
N SER A 404 -25.00 9.66 -20.06
CA SER A 404 -25.43 9.59 -21.47
C SER A 404 -26.84 9.06 -21.61
#